data_AF-A0A645GQX8-F1
#
_entry.id   AF-A0A645GQX8-F1
#
_cell.length_a   1.000
_cell.length_b   1.000
_cell.length_c   1.000
_cell.angle_alpha   90.00
_cell.angle_beta   90.00
_cell.angle_gamma   90.00
#
_symmetry.space_group_name_H-M   'P 1'
#
loop_
_entity.id
_entity.type
_entity.pdbx_description
1 polymer ?
#
loop_
_entity_poly.entity_id
_entity_poly.type
_entity_poly.pdbx_seq_one_letter_code
_entity_poly.pdbx_strand_id
1 'polypeptide(L)'
;MTERFVRGYFGEGAAGPLLEYLRLSAQAAQGAHMSLFDCVNVPYLSSSFVREGLRLMKLALDRAGDPVHIERIRREELSLRYVHLASLPPDAPGRDALIDAFAADALELGISELFERRELEASFDCMKKSRYCTDRGGIPYTVYRI
;
A
#
# COMPACT_ATOMS: atom_id res chain seq x y z
N MET A 1 -24.75 -0.65 2.88
CA MET A 1 -24.12 -1.34 1.72
C MET A 1 -22.68 -1.71 2.00
N THR A 2 -21.84 -0.78 2.48
CA THR A 2 -20.42 -0.99 2.82
C THR A 2 -20.18 -2.12 3.82
N GLU A 3 -20.92 -2.17 4.93
CA GLU A 3 -20.74 -3.23 5.94
C GLU A 3 -21.01 -4.63 5.40
N ARG A 4 -22.11 -4.82 4.66
CA ARG A 4 -22.45 -6.10 4.04
C ARG A 4 -21.36 -6.54 3.05
N PHE A 5 -20.84 -5.61 2.25
CA PHE A 5 -19.72 -5.89 1.34
C PHE A 5 -18.47 -6.31 2.10
N VAL A 6 -18.06 -5.54 3.12
CA VAL A 6 -16.84 -5.83 3.89
C VAL A 6 -16.93 -7.21 4.55
N ARG A 7 -18.06 -7.54 5.19
CA ARG A 7 -18.28 -8.86 5.80
C ARG A 7 -18.26 -9.99 4.77
N GLY A 8 -18.88 -9.80 3.61
CA GLY A 8 -18.93 -10.83 2.57
C GLY A 8 -17.61 -11.00 1.80
N TYR A 9 -16.84 -9.93 1.61
CA TYR A 9 -15.61 -9.96 0.81
C TYR A 9 -14.35 -10.24 1.65
N PHE A 10 -14.30 -9.75 2.89
CA PHE A 10 -13.14 -9.92 3.78
C PHE A 10 -13.44 -10.83 4.99
N GLY A 11 -14.67 -11.31 5.14
CA GLY A 11 -15.07 -12.19 6.23
C GLY A 11 -15.52 -11.45 7.49
N GLU A 12 -16.35 -12.14 8.29
CA GLU A 12 -16.96 -11.60 9.51
C GLU A 12 -15.93 -11.17 10.57
N GLY A 13 -14.86 -11.96 10.77
CA GLY A 13 -13.84 -11.68 11.79
C GLY A 13 -13.01 -10.42 11.50
N ALA A 14 -12.71 -10.17 10.23
CA ALA A 14 -11.91 -9.02 9.79
C ALA A 14 -12.74 -7.74 9.58
N ALA A 15 -14.08 -7.85 9.53
CA ALA A 15 -14.93 -6.73 9.14
C ALA A 15 -14.85 -5.52 10.06
N GLY A 16 -14.74 -5.74 11.38
CA GLY A 16 -14.65 -4.65 12.36
C GLY A 16 -13.46 -3.72 12.10
N PRO A 17 -12.22 -4.22 12.14
CA PRO A 17 -11.02 -3.42 11.85
C PRO A 17 -11.03 -2.77 10.46
N LEU A 18 -11.53 -3.45 9.43
CA LEU A 18 -11.59 -2.89 8.08
C LEU A 18 -12.62 -1.76 7.94
N LEU A 19 -13.77 -1.86 8.61
CA LEU A 19 -14.74 -0.76 8.67
C LEU A 19 -14.18 0.44 9.44
N GLU A 20 -13.37 0.21 10.47
CA GLU A 20 -12.65 1.27 11.17
C GLU A 20 -11.61 1.93 10.26
N TYR A 21 -10.85 1.15 9.48
CA TYR A 21 -9.92 1.67 8.48
C TYR A 21 -10.64 2.52 7.43
N LEU A 22 -11.77 2.07 6.90
CA LEU A 22 -12.55 2.84 5.92
C LEU A 22 -13.05 4.18 6.51
N ARG A 23 -13.47 4.21 7.78
CA ARG A 23 -13.85 5.46 8.46
C ARG A 23 -12.64 6.39 8.64
N LEU A 24 -11.51 5.83 9.06
CA LEU A 24 -10.25 6.56 9.20
C LEU A 24 -9.82 7.19 7.86
N SER A 25 -9.87 6.43 6.76
CA SER A 25 -9.56 6.91 5.42
C SER A 25 -10.50 8.02 4.96
N ALA A 26 -11.81 7.85 5.20
CA ALA A 26 -12.80 8.88 4.87
C ALA A 26 -12.57 10.18 5.65
N GLN A 27 -12.20 10.07 6.93
CA GLN A 27 -11.87 11.23 7.76
C GLN A 27 -10.57 11.90 7.29
N ALA A 28 -9.53 11.13 7.00
CA ALA A 28 -8.24 11.66 6.56
C ALA A 28 -8.36 12.42 5.22
N ALA A 29 -9.20 11.93 4.31
CA ALA A 29 -9.47 12.56 3.02
C ALA A 29 -10.55 13.65 3.05
N GLN A 30 -11.13 13.95 4.22
CA GLN A 30 -12.25 14.90 4.31
C GLN A 30 -11.82 16.30 3.84
N GLY A 31 -12.50 16.80 2.81
CA GLY A 31 -12.20 18.10 2.21
C GLY A 31 -10.99 18.10 1.28
N ALA A 32 -10.33 16.96 1.06
CA ALA A 32 -9.28 16.82 0.06
C ALA A 32 -9.88 16.62 -1.34
N HIS A 33 -9.23 17.18 -2.36
CA HIS A 33 -9.46 16.81 -3.75
C HIS A 33 -8.37 15.81 -4.17
N MET A 34 -8.69 14.52 -4.16
CA MET A 34 -7.74 13.46 -4.50
C MET A 34 -7.53 13.38 -6.01
N SER A 35 -6.26 13.28 -6.41
CA SER A 35 -5.81 13.12 -7.80
C SER A 35 -5.05 11.80 -7.96
N LEU A 36 -5.18 11.18 -9.14
CA LEU A 36 -4.37 10.01 -9.51
C LEU A 36 -2.87 10.35 -9.64
N PHE A 37 -2.53 11.64 -9.73
CA PHE A 37 -1.15 12.12 -9.81
C PHE A 37 -0.57 12.53 -8.44
N ASP A 38 -1.35 12.39 -7.37
CA ASP A 38 -0.87 12.74 -6.03
C ASP A 38 0.31 11.86 -5.62
N CYS A 39 1.31 12.51 -5.02
CA CYS A 39 2.47 11.85 -4.45
C CYS A 39 2.14 11.32 -3.05
N VAL A 40 2.97 10.42 -2.52
CA VAL A 40 2.75 9.84 -1.19
C VAL A 40 2.93 10.82 -0.02
N ASN A 41 3.41 12.04 -0.28
CA ASN A 41 3.62 13.09 0.73
C ASN A 41 2.42 14.04 0.91
N VAL A 42 1.26 13.73 0.30
CA VAL A 42 0.03 14.51 0.47
C VAL A 42 -0.52 14.45 1.90
N PRO A 43 -1.22 15.50 2.38
CA PRO A 43 -1.63 15.61 3.78
C PRO A 43 -2.51 14.46 4.30
N TYR A 44 -3.41 13.94 3.46
CA TYR A 44 -4.32 12.86 3.82
C TYR A 44 -3.63 11.49 3.91
N LEU A 45 -2.36 11.38 3.50
CA LEU A 45 -1.49 10.22 3.69
C LEU A 45 -0.46 10.44 4.83
N SER A 46 -0.86 11.19 5.86
CA SER A 46 -0.01 11.47 7.03
C SER A 46 0.56 10.20 7.69
N SER A 47 1.72 10.33 8.35
CA SER A 47 2.35 9.22 9.07
C SER A 47 1.45 8.63 10.17
N SER A 48 0.61 9.44 10.81
CA SER A 48 -0.39 8.98 11.77
C SER A 48 -1.48 8.14 11.13
N PHE A 49 -2.00 8.57 9.97
CA PHE A 49 -2.99 7.82 9.21
C PHE A 49 -2.43 6.45 8.80
N VAL A 50 -1.25 6.44 8.18
CA VAL A 50 -0.62 5.22 7.66
C VAL A 50 -0.32 4.24 8.80
N ARG A 51 0.24 4.71 9.92
CA ARG A 51 0.54 3.85 11.08
C ARG A 51 -0.72 3.21 11.65
N GLU A 52 -1.80 3.98 11.78
CA GLU A 52 -3.06 3.46 12.30
C GLU A 52 -3.73 2.50 11.30
N GLY A 53 -3.68 2.81 10.00
CA GLY A 53 -4.11 1.89 8.95
C GLY A 53 -3.39 0.54 9.01
N LEU A 54 -2.06 0.54 9.10
CA LEU A 54 -1.26 -0.68 9.23
C LEU A 54 -1.63 -1.49 10.48
N ARG A 55 -1.88 -0.81 11.61
CA ARG A 55 -2.36 -1.46 12.85
C ARG A 55 -3.71 -2.15 12.63
N LEU A 56 -4.65 -1.49 11.95
CA LEU A 56 -5.97 -2.03 11.65
C LEU A 56 -5.92 -3.19 10.66
N MET A 57 -5.06 -3.11 9.63
CA MET A 57 -4.83 -4.23 8.70
C MET A 57 -4.24 -5.44 9.40
N LYS A 58 -3.25 -5.25 10.28
CA LYS A 58 -2.71 -6.34 11.08
C LYS A 58 -3.81 -7.00 11.94
N LEU A 59 -4.64 -6.19 12.60
CA LEU A 59 -5.74 -6.71 13.41
C LEU A 59 -6.79 -7.46 12.56
N ALA A 60 -7.04 -7.01 11.33
CA ALA A 60 -7.90 -7.70 10.38
C ALA A 60 -7.31 -9.07 9.99
N LEU A 61 -6.01 -9.13 9.68
CA LEU A 61 -5.28 -10.37 9.37
C LEU A 61 -5.30 -11.35 10.54
N ASP A 62 -5.02 -10.88 11.76
CA ASP A 62 -5.04 -11.70 12.98
C ASP A 62 -6.42 -12.34 13.25
N ARG A 63 -7.50 -11.74 12.70
CA ARG A 63 -8.89 -12.20 12.87
C ARG A 63 -9.48 -12.92 11.65
N ALA A 64 -8.77 -12.92 10.52
CA ALA A 64 -9.20 -13.60 9.32
C ALA A 64 -8.88 -15.10 9.46
N GLY A 65 -9.91 -15.95 9.35
CA GLY A 65 -9.74 -17.41 9.43
C GLY A 65 -9.67 -18.13 8.08
N ASP A 66 -10.09 -17.47 7.00
CA ASP A 66 -10.13 -18.05 5.66
C ASP A 66 -8.94 -17.54 4.83
N PRO A 67 -8.14 -18.43 4.20
CA PRO A 67 -7.03 -18.05 3.32
C PRO A 67 -7.40 -17.03 2.23
N VAL A 68 -8.60 -17.12 1.65
CA VAL A 68 -9.05 -16.19 0.61
C VAL A 68 -9.24 -14.78 1.17
N HIS A 69 -9.78 -14.67 2.40
CA HIS A 69 -9.90 -13.40 3.09
C HIS A 69 -8.54 -12.84 3.47
N ILE A 70 -7.63 -13.69 3.95
CA ILE A 70 -6.25 -13.31 4.28
C ILE A 70 -5.53 -12.74 3.05
N GLU A 71 -5.60 -13.41 1.89
CA GLU A 71 -4.98 -12.93 0.65
C GLU A 71 -5.51 -11.54 0.26
N ARG A 72 -6.83 -11.34 0.32
CA ARG A 72 -7.47 -10.05 0.01
C ARG A 72 -6.99 -8.94 0.94
N ILE A 73 -6.89 -9.21 2.24
CA ILE A 73 -6.41 -8.24 3.22
C ILE A 73 -4.92 -7.94 3.00
N ARG A 74 -4.09 -8.96 2.75
CA ARG A 74 -2.66 -8.77 2.42
C ARG A 74 -2.51 -7.87 1.19
N ARG A 75 -3.30 -8.10 0.13
CA ARG A 75 -3.24 -7.27 -1.08
C ARG A 75 -3.62 -5.82 -0.81
N GLU A 76 -4.64 -5.56 0.00
CA GLU A 76 -5.03 -4.19 0.38
C GLU A 76 -3.95 -3.51 1.26
N GLU A 77 -3.35 -4.26 2.18
CA GLU A 77 -2.31 -3.79 3.10
C GLU A 77 -1.04 -3.31 2.37
N LEU A 78 -0.73 -3.87 1.19
CA LEU A 78 0.37 -3.40 0.33
C LEU A 78 0.29 -1.91 0.02
N SER A 79 -0.91 -1.35 -0.15
CA SER A 79 -1.08 0.08 -0.44
C SER A 79 -0.54 0.95 0.69
N LEU A 80 -0.80 0.58 1.95
CA LEU A 80 -0.30 1.30 3.12
C LEU A 80 1.19 1.09 3.33
N ARG A 81 1.70 -0.13 3.11
CA ARG A 81 3.15 -0.41 3.15
C ARG A 81 3.90 0.40 2.11
N TYR A 82 3.39 0.49 0.89
CA TYR A 82 4.00 1.31 -0.15
C TYR A 82 4.12 2.77 0.30
N VAL A 83 3.04 3.38 0.78
CA VAL A 83 3.06 4.77 1.28
C VAL A 83 4.06 4.92 2.43
N HIS A 84 4.07 3.98 3.38
CA HIS A 84 5.01 3.99 4.50
C HIS A 84 6.47 3.97 4.03
N LEU A 85 6.83 2.96 3.23
CA LEU A 85 8.20 2.72 2.77
C LEU A 85 8.71 3.82 1.84
N ALA A 86 7.85 4.27 0.91
CA ALA A 86 8.16 5.39 0.03
C ALA A 86 8.40 6.68 0.84
N SER A 87 7.75 6.84 2.01
CA SER A 87 7.89 8.04 2.84
C SER A 87 9.10 8.06 3.75
N LEU A 88 9.71 6.91 4.04
CA LEU A 88 10.90 6.81 4.86
C LEU A 88 12.09 7.56 4.22
N PRO A 89 12.93 8.23 5.03
CA PRO A 89 14.22 8.75 4.56
C PRO A 89 15.06 7.64 3.88
N PRO A 90 15.82 7.95 2.80
CA PRO A 90 16.62 6.94 2.11
C PRO A 90 17.66 6.25 3.00
N ASP A 91 18.15 6.94 4.02
CA ASP A 91 19.12 6.48 5.01
C ASP A 91 18.47 5.83 6.25
N ALA A 92 17.15 5.64 6.26
CA ALA A 92 16.46 5.01 7.38
C ALA A 92 16.98 3.56 7.60
N PRO A 93 17.36 3.18 8.84
CA PRO A 93 17.90 1.86 9.12
C PRO A 93 16.97 0.73 8.67
N GLY A 94 17.52 -0.25 7.94
CA GLY A 94 16.78 -1.44 7.49
C GLY A 94 15.74 -1.19 6.39
N ARG A 95 15.65 0.03 5.85
CA ARG A 95 14.68 0.39 4.81
C ARG A 95 14.75 -0.50 3.58
N ASP A 96 15.95 -0.76 3.06
CA ASP A 96 16.12 -1.59 1.86
C ASP A 96 15.63 -3.02 2.06
N ALA A 97 15.92 -3.61 3.22
CA ALA A 97 15.43 -4.95 3.57
C ALA A 97 13.89 -4.99 3.70
N LEU A 98 13.28 -3.92 4.21
CA LEU A 98 11.81 -3.81 4.26
C LEU A 98 11.20 -3.66 2.85
N ILE A 99 11.88 -2.94 1.95
CA ILE A 99 11.47 -2.83 0.54
C ILE A 99 11.63 -4.19 -0.16
N ASP A 100 12.68 -4.95 0.12
CA ASP A 100 12.86 -6.30 -0.43
C ASP A 100 11.75 -7.26 0.03
N ALA A 101 11.38 -7.21 1.31
CA ALA A 101 10.24 -7.97 1.82
C ALA A 101 8.92 -7.55 1.16
N PHE A 102 8.71 -6.25 0.96
CA PHE A 102 7.56 -5.73 0.22
C PHE A 102 7.54 -6.20 -1.24
N ALA A 103 8.69 -6.21 -1.92
CA ALA A 103 8.82 -6.68 -3.29
C ALA A 103 8.45 -8.17 -3.40
N ALA A 104 8.92 -9.00 -2.47
CA ALA A 104 8.57 -10.42 -2.41
C ALA A 104 7.05 -10.62 -2.23
N ASP A 105 6.44 -9.91 -1.29
CA ASP A 105 4.99 -9.97 -1.05
C ASP A 105 4.19 -9.49 -2.27
N ALA A 106 4.63 -8.40 -2.92
CA ALA A 106 3.97 -7.87 -4.11
C ALA A 106 4.00 -8.87 -5.28
N LEU A 107 5.14 -9.53 -5.49
CA LEU A 107 5.30 -10.59 -6.50
C LEU A 107 4.43 -11.82 -6.17
N GLU A 108 4.44 -12.28 -4.91
CA GLU A 108 3.60 -13.39 -4.45
C GLU A 108 2.11 -13.11 -4.71
N LEU A 109 1.68 -11.87 -4.48
CA LEU A 109 0.30 -11.42 -4.69
C LEU A 109 0.02 -10.98 -6.14
N GLY A 110 0.92 -11.24 -7.08
CA GLY A 110 0.69 -11.02 -8.51
C GLY A 110 0.61 -9.55 -8.94
N ILE A 111 1.18 -8.63 -8.17
CA ILE A 111 1.34 -7.23 -8.60
C ILE A 111 2.36 -7.20 -9.75
N SER A 112 1.99 -6.58 -10.86
CA SER A 112 2.82 -6.51 -12.07
C SER A 112 3.48 -5.16 -12.31
N GLU A 113 2.97 -4.08 -11.72
CA GLU A 113 3.46 -2.71 -11.90
C GLU A 113 3.20 -1.87 -10.63
N LEU A 114 4.15 -1.04 -10.21
CA LEU A 114 3.95 -0.02 -9.16
C LEU A 114 3.69 1.37 -9.74
N PHE A 115 4.37 1.70 -10.85
CA PHE A 115 4.18 2.94 -11.59
C PHE A 115 3.61 2.60 -12.96
N GLU A 116 2.69 3.43 -13.44
CA GLU A 116 1.98 3.18 -14.70
C GLU A 116 2.96 2.84 -15.84
N ARG A 117 2.83 1.64 -16.41
CA ARG A 117 3.62 1.14 -17.54
C ARG A 117 5.13 1.07 -17.29
N ARG A 118 5.57 0.98 -16.04
CA ARG A 118 6.99 0.89 -15.69
C ARG A 118 7.34 -0.52 -15.22
N GLU A 119 8.57 -0.90 -15.50
CA GLU A 119 9.12 -2.20 -15.09
C GLU A 119 9.14 -2.29 -13.56
N LEU A 120 8.70 -3.43 -13.03
CA LEU A 120 8.39 -3.61 -11.61
C LEU A 120 9.65 -3.67 -10.75
N GLU A 121 10.68 -4.41 -11.18
CA GLU A 121 11.95 -4.56 -10.46
C GLU A 121 12.65 -3.20 -10.32
N ALA A 122 12.76 -2.46 -11.42
CA ALA A 122 13.29 -1.11 -11.44
C ALA A 122 12.44 -0.11 -10.62
N SER A 123 11.14 -0.39 -10.43
CA SER A 123 10.29 0.41 -9.55
C SER A 123 10.61 0.20 -8.07
N PHE A 124 10.97 -1.02 -7.64
CA PHE A 124 11.46 -1.26 -6.27
C PHE A 124 12.82 -0.60 -6.04
N ASP A 125 13.70 -0.62 -7.04
CA ASP A 125 14.96 0.12 -7.02
C ASP A 125 14.78 1.63 -6.86
N CYS A 126 13.78 2.20 -7.54
CA CYS A 126 13.38 3.59 -7.37
C CYS A 126 12.95 3.87 -5.93
N MET A 127 12.15 2.98 -5.32
CA MET A 127 11.79 3.12 -3.90
C MET A 127 13.05 3.23 -3.04
N LYS A 128 14.08 2.40 -3.23
CA LYS A 128 15.32 2.45 -2.44
C LYS A 128 16.07 3.77 -2.62
N LYS A 129 16.14 4.30 -3.84
CA LYS A 129 16.97 5.48 -4.18
C LYS A 129 16.27 6.82 -3.95
N SER A 130 14.93 6.85 -4.03
CA SER A 130 14.16 8.09 -4.05
C SER A 130 13.10 8.14 -2.97
N ARG A 131 13.19 9.13 -2.08
CA ARG A 131 12.11 9.42 -1.13
C ARG A 131 10.88 9.89 -1.90
N TYR A 132 9.74 9.32 -1.55
CA TYR A 132 8.44 9.50 -2.21
C TYR A 132 8.38 9.02 -3.67
N CYS A 133 9.41 8.30 -4.13
CA CYS A 133 9.52 7.80 -5.50
C CYS A 133 9.38 8.91 -6.56
N THR A 134 9.97 10.08 -6.32
CA THR A 134 9.89 11.24 -7.22
C THR A 134 10.88 11.17 -8.38
N ASP A 135 11.98 10.44 -8.22
CA ASP A 135 12.95 10.21 -9.29
C ASP A 135 12.67 8.88 -10.01
N ARG A 136 11.92 8.99 -11.11
CA ARG A 136 11.53 7.86 -11.97
C ARG A 136 12.21 7.88 -13.34
N GLY A 137 13.19 8.76 -13.54
CA GLY A 137 13.78 9.00 -14.87
C GLY A 137 14.46 7.78 -15.48
N GLY A 138 15.04 6.92 -14.64
CA GLY A 138 15.79 5.72 -15.07
C GLY A 138 14.97 4.43 -15.15
N ILE A 139 13.65 4.47 -14.93
CA ILE A 139 12.83 3.25 -14.87
C ILE A 139 12.35 2.88 -16.29
N PRO A 140 12.67 1.70 -16.84
CA PRO A 140 12.21 1.33 -18.18
C PRO A 140 10.67 1.28 -18.27
N TYR A 141 10.14 1.57 -19.46
CA TYR A 141 8.72 1.32 -19.75
C TYR A 141 8.51 -0.14 -20.17
N THR A 142 7.48 -0.78 -19.63
CA THR A 142 7.11 -2.18 -19.97
C THR A 142 6.68 -2.34 -21.42
N VAL A 143 6.05 -1.31 -21.99
CA VAL A 143 5.46 -1.33 -23.34
C VAL A 143 6.38 -0.78 -24.45
N TYR A 144 7.51 -0.16 -24.11
CA TYR A 144 8.47 0.40 -25.08
C TYR A 144 9.85 -0.25 -24.88
N ARG A 145 9.97 -1.54 -25.24
CA ARG A 145 11.28 -2.14 -25.45
C ARG A 145 11.76 -1.70 -26.84
N ILE A 146 12.43 -0.54 -26.91
CA ILE A 146 13.15 -0.07 -28.10
C ILE A 146 14.53 -0.72 -28.10
#